data_AF-A0A1I0B261-F1
#
_entry.id   AF-A0A1I0B261-F1
#
_cell.length_a   1.000
_cell.length_b   1.000
_cell.length_c   1.000
_cell.angle_alpha   90.00
_cell.angle_beta   90.00
_cell.angle_gamma   90.00
#
_symmetry.space_group_name_H-M   'P 1'
#
loop_
_entity.id
_entity.type
_entity.pdbx_description
1 polymer ?
#
loop_
_entity_poly.entity_id
_entity_poly.type
_entity_poly.pdbx_seq_one_letter_code
_entity_poly.pdbx_strand_id
1 'polypeptide(L)' 'MLVPHKVIIPGQIANLRDQDTNLFFNQLKNWLITAYPDYELIAVEGKIAHCQPKKLTLL' A
#
# COMPACT_ATOMS: atom_id res chain seq x y z
N MET A 1 -13.82 6.00 14.57
CA MET A 1 -12.62 6.49 13.84
C MET A 1 -11.98 5.30 13.16
N LEU A 2 -11.92 5.26 11.82
CA LEU A 2 -11.14 4.26 11.08
C LEU A 2 -9.67 4.62 11.26
N VAL A 3 -8.94 3.86 12.08
CA VAL A 3 -7.50 4.05 12.23
C VAL A 3 -6.84 3.47 10.97
N PRO A 4 -6.17 4.28 10.13
CA PRO A 4 -5.48 3.74 8.97
C PRO A 4 -4.37 2.78 9.44
N HIS A 5 -4.35 1.59 8.86
CA HIS A 5 -3.36 0.58 9.12
C HIS A 5 -2.06 0.98 8.42
N LYS A 6 -0.98 1.11 9.20
CA LYS A 6 0.32 1.53 8.69
C LYS A 6 1.18 0.30 8.45
N VAL A 7 1.65 0.13 7.21
CA VAL A 7 2.53 -0.98 6.84
C VAL A 7 3.86 -0.45 6.33
N ILE A 8 4.94 -1.15 6.68
CA ILE A 8 6.28 -0.81 6.20
C ILE A 8 6.43 -1.33 4.77
N ILE A 9 6.82 -0.45 3.86
CA ILE A 9 7.05 -0.81 2.46
C ILE A 9 8.37 -1.59 2.38
N PRO A 10 8.40 -2.77 1.72
CA PRO A 10 9.61 -3.53 1.52
C PRO A 10 10.70 -2.69 0.85
N GLY A 11 11.95 -2.81 1.32
CA GLY A 11 13.07 -2.02 0.80
C GLY A 11 13.25 -2.10 -0.71
N GLN A 12 13.02 -3.28 -1.30
CA GLN A 12 13.08 -3.49 -2.75
C GLN A 12 12.08 -2.62 -3.50
N ILE A 13 10.84 -2.50 -2.98
CA ILE A 13 9.80 -1.66 -3.57
C ILE A 13 10.11 -0.19 -3.28
N ALA A 14 10.50 0.15 -2.05
CA ALA A 14 10.82 1.53 -1.68
C ALA A 14 11.93 2.14 -2.55
N ASN A 15 12.93 1.34 -2.96
CA ASN A 15 14.00 1.78 -3.84
C ASN A 15 13.52 2.11 -5.27
N LEU A 16 12.38 1.56 -5.70
CA LEU A 16 11.80 1.88 -7.01
C LEU A 16 11.23 3.30 -7.05
N ARG A 17 10.92 3.90 -5.89
CA ARG A 17 10.32 5.24 -5.81
C ARG A 17 11.18 6.30 -6.49
N ASP A 18 12.50 6.21 -6.33
CA ASP A 18 13.46 7.16 -6.92
C ASP A 18 13.81 6.82 -8.38
N GLN A 19 13.53 5.59 -8.82
CA GLN A 19 13.83 5.11 -10.18
C GLN A 19 12.66 5.35 -11.13
N ASP A 20 11.48 4.86 -10.75
CA ASP A 20 10.26 4.93 -11.54
C ASP A 20 9.04 4.90 -10.61
N THR A 21 8.42 6.07 -10.45
CA THR A 21 7.22 6.26 -9.62
C THR A 21 6.05 5.38 -10.07
N ASN A 22 5.87 5.15 -11.37
CA ASN A 22 4.78 4.33 -11.87
C ASN A 22 5.02 2.85 -11.53
N LEU A 23 6.25 2.38 -11.74
CA LEU A 23 6.65 1.03 -11.37
C LEU A 23 6.54 0.82 -9.85
N PHE A 24 6.97 1.80 -9.05
CA PHE A 24 6.82 1.80 -7.60
C PHE A 24 5.36 1.59 -7.18
N PHE A 25 4.43 2.40 -7.68
CA PHE A 25 3.02 2.26 -7.32
C PHE A 25 2.42 0.94 -7.80
N ASN A 26 2.83 0.43 -8.97
CA ASN A 26 2.34 -0.83 -9.50
C ASN A 26 2.81 -2.01 -8.62
N GLN A 27 4.10 -2.05 -8.28
CA GLN A 27 4.67 -3.07 -7.37
C GLN A 27 4.08 -2.97 -5.97
N LEU A 28 3.93 -1.75 -5.43
CA LEU A 28 3.34 -1.52 -4.12
C LEU A 28 1.89 -2.03 -4.06
N LYS A 29 1.07 -1.75 -5.08
CA LYS A 29 -0.32 -2.23 -5.16
C LYS A 29 -0.37 -3.76 -5.24
N ASN A 30 0.45 -4.38 -6.08
CA ASN A 30 0.49 -5.84 -6.22
C ASN A 30 0.91 -6.53 -4.92
N TRP A 31 1.94 -5.99 -4.27
CA TRP A 31 2.38 -6.46 -2.96
C TRP A 31 1.30 -6.28 -1.90
N LEU A 32 0.64 -5.12 -1.85
CA LEU A 32 -0.41 -4.84 -0.87
C LEU A 32 -1.61 -5.78 -1.04
N ILE A 33 -2.05 -6.04 -2.28
CA ILE A 33 -3.14 -7.00 -2.55
C ILE A 33 -2.78 -8.41 -2.08
N THR A 34 -1.50 -8.79 -2.18
CA THR A 34 -1.03 -10.12 -1.78
C THR A 34 -0.87 -10.25 -0.26
N ALA A 35 -0.28 -9.26 0.40
CA ALA A 35 0.01 -9.29 1.83
C ALA A 35 -1.18 -8.86 2.70
N TYR A 36 -2.02 -7.95 2.19
CA TYR A 36 -3.16 -7.35 2.88
C TYR A 36 -4.37 -7.29 1.93
N PRO A 37 -4.95 -8.43 1.53
CA PRO A 37 -6.00 -8.51 0.51
C PRO A 37 -7.26 -7.71 0.86
N ASP A 38 -7.54 -7.55 2.16
CA ASP A 38 -8.70 -6.79 2.66
C ASP A 38 -8.41 -5.30 2.86
N TYR A 39 -7.24 -4.82 2.46
CA TYR A 39 -6.84 -3.42 2.61
C TYR A 39 -6.56 -2.76 1.27
N GLU A 40 -6.83 -1.46 1.20
CA GLU A 40 -6.52 -0.60 0.06
C GLU A 40 -5.54 0.50 0.48
N LEU A 41 -4.67 0.88 -0.47
CA LEU A 41 -3.68 1.93 -0.27
C LEU A 41 -4.37 3.30 -0.28
N ILE A 42 -4.20 4.09 0.79
CA ILE A 42 -4.70 5.47 0.88
C ILE A 42 -3.59 6.45 0.49
N ALA A 43 -2.44 6.33 1.15
CA ALA A 43 -1.34 7.28 1.02
C ALA A 43 0.00 6.60 1.28
N VAL A 44 1.06 7.22 0.78
CA VAL A 44 2.44 6.79 1.03
C VAL A 44 3.20 7.96 1.64
N GLU A 45 3.84 7.71 2.78
CA GLU A 45 4.64 8.70 3.50
C GLU A 45 6.02 8.09 3.77
N GLY A 46 7.03 8.56 3.03
CA GLY A 46 8.37 7.98 3.08
C GLY A 46 8.37 6.49 2.72
N LYS A 47 8.67 5.63 3.71
CA LYS A 47 8.67 4.16 3.61
C LYS A 47 7.44 3.50 4.25
N ILE A 48 6.41 4.29 4.56
CA ILE A 48 5.18 3.82 5.20
C ILE A 48 4.04 3.95 4.20
N ALA A 49 3.30 2.86 4.00
CA ALA A 49 2.02 2.86 3.30
C ALA A 49 0.89 2.92 4.32
N HIS A 50 0.05 3.94 4.20
CA HIS A 50 -1.19 4.09 4.97
C HIS A 50 -2.30 3.38 4.21
N CYS A 51 -2.95 2.43 4.86
CA CYS A 51 -3.97 1.58 4.27
C CYS A 51 -5.27 1.66 5.06
N GLN A 52 -6.41 1.46 4.41
CA GLN A 52 -7.70 1.29 5.10
C GLN A 52 -8.30 -0.06 4.74
N PRO A 53 -9.12 -0.65 5.63
CA PRO A 53 -9.93 -1.80 5.26
C PRO A 53 -10.78 -1.44 4.05
N LYS A 54 -10.77 -2.30 3.03
CA LYS A 54 -11.74 -2.23 1.94
C LYS A 54 -13.11 -2.29 2.58
N LYS A 55 -14.00 -1.37 2.22
CA LYS A 55 -15.41 -1.53 2.55
C LYS A 55 -15.86 -2.86 1.95
N LEU A 56 -16.08 -3.85 2.80
CA LEU A 56 -16.86 -5.03 2.44
C LEU A 56 -18.25 -4.51 2.11
N THR A 57 -18.53 -4.34 0.83
CA THR A 57 -19.88 -4.15 0.34
C THR A 57 -20.60 -5.47 0.63
N LEU A 58 -21.28 -5.55 1.77
CA LEU A 58 -22.25 -6.60 2.05
C LEU A 58 -23.39 -6.41 1.05
N LEU A 59 -23.32 -7.16 -0.06
CA LEU A 59 -24.42 -7.39 -0.99
C LEU A 59 -25.27 -8.56 -0.49
#